data_AF-A6N1Q3-F1
#
_entry.id   AF-A6N1Q3-F1
#
_cell.length_a   1.000
_cell.length_b   1.000
_cell.length_c   1.000
_cell.angle_alpha   90.00
_cell.angle_beta   90.00
_cell.angle_gamma   90.00
#
_symmetry.space_group_name_H-M   'P 1'
#
loop_
_entity.id
_entity.type
_entity.pdbx_description
1 polymer ?
#
loop_
_entity_poly.entity_id
_entity_poly.type
_entity_poly.pdbx_seq_one_letter_code
_entity_poly.pdbx_strand_id
1 'polypeptide(L)'
;VIRDVSCGGVHSCAVTEDGALYAWGGGHVGQLGLGPQSGFFSCALNGSDMLLRNIPVLVIPSGVQLVTCGHSHTLVSMKDSRIYGWGYNSYGQAANEKSTYAWFPSPVDWCVGEVRRLAAGGGHSAVLTDACSLKELCEFKLAETVNMSNALLIEDVASRTGGDALARLCEKLREHLVEQGECELLENQMIEEVEAKA
;
A
#
# COMPACT_ATOMS: atom_id res chain seq x y z
N VAL A 1 -24.28 2.97 -8.50
CA VAL A 1 -24.80 3.50 -7.21
C VAL A 1 -23.63 3.60 -6.24
N ILE A 2 -23.59 4.61 -5.38
CA ILE A 2 -22.57 4.75 -4.33
C ILE A 2 -23.02 3.96 -3.10
N ARG A 3 -22.14 3.10 -2.59
CA ARG A 3 -22.36 2.25 -1.41
C ARG A 3 -21.80 2.88 -0.14
N ASP A 4 -20.62 3.48 -0.23
CA ASP A 4 -19.91 4.01 0.93
C ASP A 4 -19.08 5.25 0.58
N VAL A 5 -18.83 6.09 1.57
CA VAL A 5 -18.00 7.30 1.45
C VAL A 5 -17.10 7.45 2.68
N SER A 6 -15.88 7.93 2.45
CA SER A 6 -14.93 8.21 3.51
C SER A 6 -14.23 9.54 3.23
N CYS A 7 -14.05 10.34 4.28
CA CYS A 7 -13.47 11.67 4.18
C CYS A 7 -12.22 11.76 5.06
N GLY A 8 -11.13 12.25 4.47
CA GLY A 8 -9.91 12.59 5.19
C GLY A 8 -9.84 14.08 5.51
N GLY A 9 -8.64 14.57 5.81
CA GLY A 9 -8.43 15.98 6.14
C GLY A 9 -8.76 16.93 4.99
N VAL A 10 -8.30 16.59 3.77
CA VAL A 10 -8.53 17.41 2.57
C VAL A 10 -8.97 16.60 1.34
N HIS A 11 -9.23 15.30 1.48
CA HIS A 11 -9.64 14.43 0.38
C HIS A 11 -10.88 13.62 0.75
N SER A 12 -11.56 13.10 -0.24
CA SER A 12 -12.73 12.25 -0.07
C SER A 12 -12.70 11.11 -1.07
N CYS A 13 -13.23 9.98 -0.65
CA CYS A 13 -13.32 8.76 -1.41
C CYS A 13 -14.76 8.25 -1.40
N ALA A 14 -15.21 7.68 -2.50
CA ALA A 14 -16.51 7.02 -2.61
C ALA A 14 -16.36 5.67 -3.30
N VAL A 15 -17.01 4.65 -2.74
CA VAL A 15 -17.02 3.30 -3.30
C VAL A 15 -18.41 3.01 -3.85
N THR A 16 -18.45 2.48 -5.06
CA THR A 16 -19.68 2.02 -5.72
C THR A 16 -20.08 0.61 -5.26
N GLU A 17 -21.32 0.22 -5.52
CA GLU A 17 -21.78 -1.18 -5.33
C GLU A 17 -20.93 -2.19 -6.11
N ASP A 18 -20.44 -1.80 -7.29
CA ASP A 18 -19.59 -2.64 -8.14
C ASP A 18 -18.13 -2.71 -7.64
N GLY A 19 -17.81 -1.97 -6.57
CA GLY A 19 -16.48 -1.93 -5.95
C GLY A 19 -15.49 -1.01 -6.65
N ALA A 20 -15.95 -0.13 -7.54
CA ALA A 20 -15.13 0.96 -8.08
C ALA A 20 -14.95 2.06 -7.03
N LEU A 21 -13.73 2.57 -6.88
CA LEU A 21 -13.36 3.66 -5.97
C LEU A 21 -13.06 4.94 -6.75
N TYR A 22 -13.72 6.01 -6.33
CA TYR A 22 -13.46 7.37 -6.80
C TYR A 22 -12.86 8.20 -5.68
N ALA A 23 -11.95 9.13 -6.02
CA ALA A 23 -11.39 10.08 -5.08
C ALA A 23 -11.43 11.52 -5.60
N TRP A 24 -11.48 12.50 -4.71
CA TRP A 24 -11.36 13.93 -5.04
C TRP A 24 -10.87 14.73 -3.82
N GLY A 25 -10.60 16.02 -4.01
CA GLY A 25 -10.00 16.92 -3.03
C GLY A 25 -8.49 17.06 -3.24
N GLY A 26 -7.74 17.24 -2.15
CA GLY A 26 -6.30 17.43 -2.17
C GLY A 26 -5.51 16.14 -2.37
N GLY A 27 -4.44 16.22 -3.14
CA GLY A 27 -3.56 15.14 -3.57
C GLY A 27 -2.07 15.45 -3.40
N HIS A 28 -1.72 16.51 -2.65
CA HIS A 28 -0.37 17.06 -2.50
C HIS A 28 0.64 16.11 -1.82
N VAL A 29 0.17 15.08 -1.11
CA VAL A 29 1.01 14.03 -0.51
C VAL A 29 0.60 12.63 -1.00
N GLY A 30 -0.06 12.57 -2.16
CA GLY A 30 -0.45 11.31 -2.78
C GLY A 30 -1.74 10.69 -2.28
N GLN A 31 -2.50 11.34 -1.40
CA GLN A 31 -3.71 10.75 -0.78
C GLN A 31 -4.85 10.43 -1.76
N LEU A 32 -4.76 10.88 -3.02
CA LEU A 32 -5.68 10.50 -4.10
C LEU A 32 -5.27 9.22 -4.83
N GLY A 33 -4.03 8.74 -4.69
CA GLY A 33 -3.56 7.51 -5.33
C GLY A 33 -3.35 7.62 -6.84
N LEU A 34 -3.12 8.83 -7.37
CA LEU A 34 -3.01 9.10 -8.80
C LEU A 34 -1.59 9.37 -9.30
N GLY A 35 -0.57 9.20 -8.45
CA GLY A 35 0.81 9.52 -8.78
C GLY A 35 1.18 10.99 -8.54
N PRO A 36 2.49 11.32 -8.57
CA PRO A 36 2.98 12.68 -8.60
C PRO A 36 2.74 13.27 -10.02
N GLN A 37 1.49 13.69 -10.30
CA GLN A 37 1.05 14.49 -11.46
C GLN A 37 1.03 13.76 -12.84
N SER A 38 -0.11 13.68 -13.55
CA SER A 38 -0.51 14.65 -14.59
C SER A 38 -1.93 14.34 -15.09
N GLY A 39 -2.80 15.36 -15.18
CA GLY A 39 -4.07 15.21 -15.89
C GLY A 39 -4.86 16.52 -15.96
N PHE A 40 -5.41 16.81 -17.13
CA PHE A 40 -6.03 18.07 -17.61
C PHE A 40 -6.99 18.83 -16.68
N PHE A 41 -7.50 18.23 -15.61
CA PHE A 41 -8.42 18.86 -14.65
C PHE A 41 -7.76 19.35 -13.35
N SER A 42 -6.46 19.65 -13.35
CA SER A 42 -5.81 20.31 -12.21
C SER A 42 -6.17 21.80 -12.28
N CYS A 43 -6.96 22.30 -11.32
CA CYS A 43 -7.21 23.74 -11.23
C CYS A 43 -5.98 24.40 -10.60
N ALA A 44 -4.97 24.68 -11.41
CA ALA A 44 -3.79 25.43 -10.99
C ALA A 44 -4.16 26.92 -10.80
N LEU A 45 -4.60 27.27 -9.60
CA LEU A 45 -4.70 28.67 -9.16
C LEU A 45 -3.34 29.09 -8.62
N ASN A 46 -2.50 29.65 -9.50
CA ASN A 46 -1.34 30.49 -9.22
C ASN A 46 -0.35 29.98 -8.15
N GLY A 47 0.79 29.44 -8.59
CA GLY A 47 2.07 29.60 -7.90
C GLY A 47 2.45 28.61 -6.81
N SER A 48 1.63 27.59 -6.53
CA SER A 48 2.06 26.40 -5.81
C SER A 48 1.35 25.20 -6.43
N ASP A 49 2.04 24.08 -6.63
CA ASP A 49 1.48 22.83 -7.18
C ASP A 49 0.44 22.22 -6.21
N MET A 50 -0.67 22.92 -6.00
CA MET A 50 -1.79 22.43 -5.21
C MET A 50 -2.52 21.40 -6.07
N LEU A 51 -2.17 20.13 -5.88
CA LEU A 51 -2.83 19.00 -6.52
C LEU A 51 -4.26 18.87 -5.98
N LEU A 52 -5.18 19.71 -6.46
CA LEU A 52 -6.59 19.65 -6.12
C LEU A 52 -7.40 19.06 -7.28
N ARG A 53 -8.28 18.12 -6.97
CA ARG A 53 -9.28 17.57 -7.89
C ARG A 53 -10.67 17.90 -7.37
N ASN A 54 -11.40 18.77 -8.05
CA ASN A 54 -12.77 19.12 -7.66
C ASN A 54 -13.83 18.19 -8.26
N ILE A 55 -13.41 17.22 -9.07
CA ILE A 55 -14.26 16.23 -9.73
C ILE A 55 -13.79 14.84 -9.30
N PRO A 56 -14.70 13.93 -8.88
CA PRO A 56 -14.36 12.54 -8.60
C PRO A 56 -13.66 11.87 -9.78
N VAL A 57 -12.49 11.29 -9.51
CA VAL A 57 -11.69 10.54 -10.49
C VAL A 57 -11.65 9.08 -10.09
N LEU A 58 -11.70 8.19 -11.07
CA LEU A 58 -11.58 6.76 -10.82
C LEU A 58 -10.14 6.43 -10.41
N VAL A 59 -9.98 5.77 -9.26
CA VAL A 59 -8.68 5.34 -8.72
C VAL A 59 -8.54 3.82 -8.84
N ILE A 60 -9.56 3.08 -8.43
CA ILE A 60 -9.59 1.61 -8.53
C ILE A 60 -10.87 1.21 -9.28
N PRO A 61 -10.78 0.45 -10.38
CA PRO A 61 -11.94 0.18 -11.25
C PRO A 61 -12.96 -0.79 -10.64
N SER A 62 -12.55 -1.70 -9.77
CA SER A 62 -13.45 -2.68 -9.13
C SER A 62 -12.77 -3.35 -7.92
N GLY A 63 -13.56 -4.11 -7.16
CA GLY A 63 -13.02 -5.00 -6.12
C GLY A 63 -12.88 -4.38 -4.73
N VAL A 64 -13.08 -3.07 -4.56
CA VAL A 64 -13.00 -2.42 -3.24
C VAL A 64 -14.21 -2.80 -2.37
N GLN A 65 -13.92 -3.32 -1.18
CA GLN A 65 -14.89 -3.76 -0.19
C GLN A 65 -15.03 -2.75 0.97
N LEU A 66 -13.93 -2.19 1.48
CA LEU A 66 -13.94 -1.16 2.51
C LEU A 66 -13.02 -0.03 2.11
N VAL A 67 -13.34 1.19 2.56
CA VAL A 67 -12.49 2.37 2.40
C VAL A 67 -12.44 3.14 3.71
N THR A 68 -11.25 3.65 4.06
CA THR A 68 -11.07 4.61 5.15
C THR A 68 -10.04 5.64 4.75
N CYS A 69 -10.28 6.89 5.15
CA CYS A 69 -9.41 8.02 4.90
C CYS A 69 -8.95 8.56 6.24
N GLY A 70 -7.63 8.61 6.44
CA GLY A 70 -7.04 9.37 7.55
C GLY A 70 -6.86 10.83 7.17
N HIS A 71 -6.07 11.57 7.94
CA HIS A 71 -5.84 12.99 7.64
C HIS A 71 -5.27 13.20 6.22
N SER A 72 -4.23 12.42 5.87
CA SER A 72 -3.50 12.55 4.60
C SER A 72 -3.15 11.21 3.95
N HIS A 73 -3.88 10.14 4.26
CA HIS A 73 -3.68 8.81 3.67
C HIS A 73 -5.02 8.10 3.47
N THR A 74 -5.07 7.11 2.60
CA THR A 74 -6.23 6.25 2.36
C THR A 74 -5.81 4.79 2.50
N LEU A 75 -6.69 3.99 3.10
CA LEU A 75 -6.61 2.54 3.10
C LEU A 75 -7.89 1.96 2.49
N VAL A 76 -7.74 0.87 1.76
CA VAL A 76 -8.86 0.06 1.26
C VAL A 76 -8.61 -1.41 1.50
N SER A 77 -9.70 -2.16 1.71
CA SER A 77 -9.69 -3.60 1.60
C SER A 77 -10.38 -4.00 0.31
N MET A 78 -9.83 -5.03 -0.33
CA MET A 78 -10.35 -5.62 -1.55
C MET A 78 -11.14 -6.88 -1.20
N LYS A 79 -12.00 -7.34 -2.12
CA LYS A 79 -12.80 -8.57 -1.97
C LYS A 79 -11.95 -9.84 -1.83
N ASP A 80 -10.69 -9.81 -2.24
CA ASP A 80 -9.71 -10.88 -2.08
C ASP A 80 -8.89 -10.77 -0.78
N SER A 81 -9.40 -10.00 0.19
CA SER A 81 -8.78 -9.74 1.50
C SER A 81 -7.43 -9.02 1.43
N ARG A 82 -7.04 -8.46 0.27
CA ARG A 82 -5.85 -7.62 0.17
C ARG A 82 -6.13 -6.21 0.67
N ILE A 83 -5.15 -5.63 1.34
CA ILE A 83 -5.20 -4.24 1.78
C ILE A 83 -4.28 -3.43 0.89
N TYR A 84 -4.74 -2.25 0.48
CA TYR A 84 -3.92 -1.28 -0.21
C TYR A 84 -3.92 0.03 0.57
N GLY A 85 -2.76 0.68 0.62
CA GLY A 85 -2.57 1.93 1.32
C GLY A 85 -1.73 2.91 0.54
N TRP A 86 -2.09 4.18 0.60
CA TRP A 86 -1.40 5.27 -0.08
C TRP A 86 -1.61 6.63 0.60
N GLY A 87 -0.83 7.62 0.19
CA GLY A 87 -0.77 8.97 0.74
C GLY A 87 0.48 9.23 1.57
N TYR A 88 0.37 10.14 2.53
CA TYR A 88 1.47 10.48 3.43
C TYR A 88 1.87 9.26 4.26
N ASN A 89 3.17 8.96 4.31
CA ASN A 89 3.68 7.74 4.94
C ASN A 89 4.91 7.97 5.84
N SER A 90 5.24 9.20 6.23
CA SER A 90 6.39 9.46 7.12
C SER A 90 6.28 8.83 8.51
N TYR A 91 5.09 8.43 8.94
CA TYR A 91 4.85 7.71 10.19
C TYR A 91 4.49 6.24 9.95
N GLY A 92 4.58 5.75 8.71
CA GLY A 92 4.15 4.39 8.33
C GLY A 92 2.63 4.21 8.23
N GLN A 93 1.85 5.29 8.21
CA GLN A 93 0.38 5.23 8.27
C GLN A 93 -0.29 4.70 6.98
N ALA A 94 0.40 4.75 5.83
CA ALA A 94 -0.06 4.09 4.61
C ALA A 94 0.30 2.60 4.59
N ALA A 95 1.01 2.11 5.62
CA ALA A 95 1.36 0.71 5.86
C ALA A 95 2.07 0.04 4.67
N ASN A 96 2.86 0.80 3.91
CA ASN A 96 3.67 0.28 2.81
C ASN A 96 5.15 0.66 3.02
N GLU A 97 6.04 -0.14 2.40
CA GLU A 97 7.48 -0.11 2.66
C GLU A 97 8.25 1.00 1.92
N LYS A 98 7.57 1.83 1.10
CA LYS A 98 8.25 2.76 0.19
C LYS A 98 7.87 4.22 0.47
N SER A 99 8.92 4.99 0.83
CA SER A 99 9.02 6.46 0.78
C SER A 99 8.10 7.26 1.71
N THR A 100 8.50 8.52 1.97
CA THR A 100 7.73 9.55 2.69
C THR A 100 6.30 9.72 2.16
N TYR A 101 6.10 9.44 0.87
CA TYR A 101 4.84 9.59 0.15
C TYR A 101 4.59 8.37 -0.72
N ALA A 102 3.47 7.71 -0.51
CA ALA A 102 2.97 6.64 -1.36
C ALA A 102 1.97 7.22 -2.36
N TRP A 103 2.42 7.50 -3.57
CA TRP A 103 1.62 8.24 -4.55
C TRP A 103 0.55 7.40 -5.26
N PHE A 104 0.65 6.07 -5.17
CA PHE A 104 -0.26 5.11 -5.78
C PHE A 104 -0.73 4.10 -4.74
N PRO A 105 -1.91 3.46 -4.92
CA PRO A 105 -2.33 2.34 -4.10
C PRO A 105 -1.26 1.25 -4.08
N SER A 106 -0.62 1.08 -2.93
CA SER A 106 0.43 0.07 -2.75
C SER A 106 -0.10 -1.05 -1.85
N PRO A 107 0.22 -2.31 -2.15
CA PRO A 107 -0.20 -3.43 -1.30
C PRO A 107 0.44 -3.32 0.08
N VAL A 108 -0.39 -3.51 1.10
CA VAL A 108 -0.01 -3.62 2.51
C VAL A 108 0.11 -5.11 2.82
N ASP A 109 1.31 -5.56 3.19
CA ASP A 109 1.53 -6.96 3.54
C ASP A 109 1.03 -7.20 4.96
N TRP A 110 -0.18 -7.74 5.06
CA TRP A 110 -0.80 -8.08 6.33
C TRP A 110 -1.22 -9.55 6.30
N CYS A 111 -0.62 -10.35 7.18
CA CYS A 111 -0.75 -11.81 7.17
C CYS A 111 -1.81 -12.32 8.14
N VAL A 112 -3.03 -11.74 8.17
CA VAL A 112 -4.07 -12.25 9.09
C VAL A 112 -5.50 -12.06 8.61
N GLY A 113 -6.16 -13.18 8.31
CA GLY A 113 -7.61 -13.33 8.29
C GLY A 113 -8.38 -12.44 7.30
N GLU A 114 -9.71 -12.54 7.37
CA GLU A 114 -10.60 -11.66 6.60
C GLU A 114 -10.66 -10.27 7.26
N VAL A 115 -10.52 -9.21 6.46
CA VAL A 115 -10.62 -7.83 6.95
C VAL A 115 -12.08 -7.47 7.24
N ARG A 116 -12.40 -7.19 8.50
CA ARG A 116 -13.74 -6.77 8.94
C ARG A 116 -13.92 -5.27 8.98
N ARG A 117 -12.90 -4.53 9.44
CA ARG A 117 -12.97 -3.07 9.58
C ARG A 117 -11.61 -2.46 9.31
N LEU A 118 -11.64 -1.26 8.75
CA LEU A 118 -10.50 -0.37 8.65
C LEU A 118 -10.79 0.89 9.46
N ALA A 119 -9.77 1.46 10.08
CA ALA A 119 -9.82 2.76 10.71
C ALA A 119 -8.52 3.52 10.43
N ALA A 120 -8.64 4.82 10.17
CA ALA A 120 -7.51 5.69 9.89
C ALA A 120 -7.61 6.97 10.71
N GLY A 121 -6.51 7.32 11.38
CA GLY A 121 -6.38 8.52 12.20
C GLY A 121 -5.51 9.60 11.53
N GLY A 122 -4.99 10.52 12.34
CA GLY A 122 -4.12 11.59 11.87
C GLY A 122 -2.81 11.10 11.24
N GLY A 123 -2.19 10.10 11.88
CA GLY A 123 -0.91 9.52 11.47
C GLY A 123 -0.77 8.05 11.85
N HIS A 124 -1.89 7.34 11.99
CA HIS A 124 -1.92 5.91 12.29
C HIS A 124 -3.09 5.25 11.59
N SER A 125 -3.03 3.93 11.51
CA SER A 125 -4.01 3.06 10.88
C SER A 125 -4.27 1.84 11.74
N ALA A 126 -5.48 1.32 11.70
CA ALA A 126 -5.86 0.10 12.40
C ALA A 126 -6.74 -0.77 11.49
N VAL A 127 -6.53 -2.08 11.59
CA VAL A 127 -7.25 -3.10 10.84
C VAL A 127 -7.82 -4.08 11.86
N LEU A 128 -9.12 -4.36 11.77
CA LEU A 128 -9.77 -5.43 12.51
C LEU A 128 -9.97 -6.61 11.57
N THR A 129 -9.46 -7.78 11.96
CA THR A 129 -9.56 -9.01 11.18
C THR A 129 -10.21 -10.13 11.99
N ASP A 130 -10.80 -11.09 11.29
CA ASP A 130 -11.28 -12.32 11.88
C ASP A 130 -10.12 -13.33 11.89
N ALA A 131 -9.29 -13.33 12.92
CA ALA A 131 -8.35 -14.43 13.17
C ALA A 131 -9.10 -15.56 13.89
N CYS A 132 -9.75 -16.44 13.13
CA CYS A 132 -10.67 -17.43 13.70
C CYS A 132 -10.08 -18.83 13.76
N SER A 133 -8.97 -19.11 13.08
CA SER A 133 -8.34 -20.42 13.02
C SER A 133 -6.96 -20.45 13.69
N LEU A 134 -6.62 -21.60 14.28
CA LEU A 134 -5.25 -21.86 14.78
C LEU A 134 -4.21 -21.67 13.67
N LYS A 135 -4.57 -21.99 12.42
CA LYS A 135 -3.72 -21.79 11.25
C LYS A 135 -3.34 -20.31 11.09
N GLU A 136 -4.30 -19.39 11.09
CA GLU A 136 -4.04 -17.95 10.93
C GLU A 136 -3.19 -17.39 12.08
N LEU A 137 -3.41 -17.86 13.32
CA LEU A 137 -2.58 -17.47 14.46
C LEU A 137 -1.14 -17.98 14.35
N CYS A 138 -0.96 -19.22 13.86
CA CYS A 138 0.35 -19.78 13.59
C CYS A 138 1.06 -19.04 12.46
N GLU A 139 0.35 -18.73 11.36
CA GLU A 139 0.89 -17.93 10.24
C GLU A 139 1.33 -16.55 10.70
N PHE A 140 0.54 -15.87 11.54
CA PHE A 140 0.92 -14.59 12.14
C PHE A 140 2.20 -14.72 12.98
N LYS A 141 2.28 -15.74 13.83
CA LYS A 141 3.47 -15.95 14.65
C LYS A 141 4.70 -16.33 13.82
N LEU A 142 4.51 -17.07 12.74
CA LEU A 142 5.55 -17.42 11.77
C LEU A 142 6.06 -16.18 11.04
N ALA A 143 5.17 -15.25 10.65
CA ALA A 143 5.52 -14.00 9.98
C ALA A 143 6.55 -13.19 10.80
N GLU A 144 6.40 -13.13 12.13
CA GLU A 144 7.37 -12.45 13.03
C GLU A 144 8.76 -13.10 13.05
N THR A 145 8.87 -14.36 12.60
CA THR A 145 10.13 -15.13 12.61
C THR A 145 10.77 -15.24 11.22
N VAL A 146 10.12 -14.71 10.18
CA VAL A 146 10.65 -14.77 8.81
C VAL A 146 11.94 -13.97 8.75
N ASN A 147 12.96 -14.60 8.20
CA ASN A 147 14.27 -14.03 7.92
C ASN A 147 14.82 -14.65 6.63
N MET A 148 15.99 -14.17 6.19
CA MET A 148 16.59 -14.58 4.93
C MET A 148 16.84 -16.10 4.84
N SER A 149 17.15 -16.76 5.96
CA SER A 149 17.51 -18.18 5.97
C SER A 149 16.30 -19.11 5.86
N ASN A 150 15.11 -18.65 6.24
CA ASN A 150 13.91 -19.49 6.34
C ASN A 150 12.78 -19.09 5.37
N ALA A 151 12.87 -17.94 4.68
CA ALA A 151 11.81 -17.43 3.82
C ALA A 151 11.37 -18.42 2.71
N LEU A 152 12.31 -19.11 2.05
CA LEU A 152 11.99 -20.10 1.01
C LEU A 152 11.20 -21.30 1.55
N LEU A 153 11.59 -21.79 2.73
CA LEU A 153 10.92 -22.92 3.36
C LEU A 153 9.51 -22.53 3.82
N ILE A 154 9.38 -21.35 4.42
CA ILE A 154 8.10 -20.84 4.92
C ILE A 154 7.14 -20.60 3.76
N GLU A 155 7.61 -20.04 2.64
CA GLU A 155 6.79 -19.85 1.45
C GLU A 155 6.29 -21.16 0.83
N ASP A 156 7.15 -22.18 0.68
CA ASP A 156 6.73 -23.49 0.14
C ASP A 156 5.58 -24.06 0.98
N VAL A 157 5.73 -24.04 2.30
CA VAL A 157 4.68 -24.53 3.21
C VAL A 157 3.43 -23.65 3.13
N ALA A 158 3.59 -22.32 3.10
CA ALA A 158 2.48 -21.39 3.04
C ALA A 158 1.67 -21.56 1.73
N SER A 159 2.33 -21.63 0.58
CA SER A 159 1.68 -21.82 -0.72
C SER A 159 0.89 -23.14 -0.82
N ARG A 160 1.38 -24.21 -0.18
CA ARG A 160 0.72 -25.53 -0.17
C ARG A 160 -0.42 -25.65 0.83
N THR A 161 -0.39 -24.83 1.89
CA THR A 161 -1.41 -24.86 2.96
C THR A 161 -2.46 -23.77 2.78
N GLY A 162 -2.34 -22.91 1.77
CA GLY A 162 -3.25 -21.78 1.52
C GLY A 162 -3.00 -20.60 2.46
N GLY A 163 -1.75 -20.36 2.82
CA GLY A 163 -1.26 -19.21 3.57
C GLY A 163 -0.79 -18.10 2.64
N ASP A 164 -1.64 -17.66 1.71
CA ASP A 164 -1.22 -16.82 0.58
C ASP A 164 -0.60 -15.49 1.02
N ALA A 165 -1.02 -14.94 2.17
CA ALA A 165 -0.44 -13.71 2.70
C ALA A 165 0.98 -13.92 3.23
N LEU A 166 1.24 -15.04 3.91
CA LEU A 166 2.57 -15.40 4.38
C LEU A 166 3.52 -15.72 3.22
N ALA A 167 3.01 -16.39 2.17
CA ALA A 167 3.79 -16.64 0.95
C ALA A 167 4.24 -15.33 0.27
N ARG A 168 3.33 -14.37 0.09
CA ARG A 168 3.65 -13.06 -0.48
C ARG A 168 4.65 -12.26 0.36
N LEU A 169 4.55 -12.35 1.68
CA LEU A 169 5.54 -11.73 2.58
C LEU A 169 6.94 -12.30 2.33
N CYS A 170 7.05 -13.63 2.22
CA CYS A 170 8.33 -14.29 1.92
C CYS A 170 8.85 -13.95 0.51
N GLU A 171 7.96 -13.85 -0.49
CA GLU A 171 8.31 -13.45 -1.86
C GLU A 171 8.90 -12.04 -1.91
N LYS A 172 8.22 -11.05 -1.31
CA LYS A 172 8.71 -9.67 -1.25
C LYS A 172 10.04 -9.52 -0.51
N LEU A 173 10.21 -10.26 0.58
CA LEU A 173 11.50 -10.30 1.29
C LEU A 173 12.62 -10.75 0.36
N ARG A 174 12.36 -11.62 -0.62
CA ARG A 174 13.36 -11.99 -1.63
C ARG A 174 13.52 -10.95 -2.74
N GLU A 175 12.43 -10.36 -3.23
CA GLU A 175 12.52 -9.30 -4.25
C GLU A 175 13.36 -8.12 -3.74
N HIS A 176 13.19 -7.77 -2.46
CA HIS A 176 14.01 -6.74 -1.83
C HIS A 176 15.51 -7.08 -1.82
N LEU A 177 15.86 -8.38 -1.74
CA LEU A 177 17.25 -8.83 -1.83
C LEU A 177 17.82 -8.73 -3.24
N VAL A 178 17.00 -8.97 -4.27
CA VAL A 178 17.42 -8.80 -5.66
C VAL A 178 17.64 -7.32 -5.95
N GLU A 179 16.71 -6.45 -5.53
CA GLU A 179 16.86 -4.99 -5.67
C GLU A 179 18.11 -4.47 -4.93
N GLN A 180 18.40 -4.96 -3.71
CA GLN A 180 19.60 -4.56 -2.96
C GLN A 180 20.91 -5.09 -3.58
N GLY A 181 20.94 -6.36 -3.99
CA GLY A 181 22.12 -6.95 -4.62
C GLY A 181 22.46 -6.34 -5.97
N GLU A 182 21.44 -5.98 -6.78
CA GLU A 182 21.64 -5.23 -8.02
C GLU A 182 22.16 -3.81 -7.76
N CYS A 183 21.68 -3.14 -6.70
CA CYS A 183 22.18 -1.83 -6.29
C CYS A 183 23.66 -1.88 -5.87
N GLU A 184 24.05 -2.87 -5.06
CA GLU A 184 25.46 -3.06 -4.64
C GLU A 184 26.38 -3.40 -5.82
N LEU A 185 25.91 -4.21 -6.78
CA LEU A 185 26.68 -4.53 -7.99
C LEU A 185 26.90 -3.29 -8.86
N LEU A 186 25.90 -2.42 -9.01
CA LEU A 186 26.01 -1.17 -9.76
C LEU A 186 26.95 -0.17 -9.06
N GLU A 187 26.89 -0.06 -7.74
CA GLU A 187 27.82 0.79 -6.98
C GLU A 187 29.27 0.31 -7.11
N ASN A 188 29.51 -1.00 -7.02
CA ASN A 188 30.85 -1.57 -7.18
C ASN A 188 31.41 -1.36 -8.61
N GLN A 189 30.58 -1.51 -9.64
CA GLN A 189 30.97 -1.22 -11.03
C GLN A 189 31.30 0.26 -11.24
N MET A 190 30.55 1.18 -10.61
CA MET A 190 30.85 2.60 -10.68
C MET A 190 32.17 2.96 -9.98
N ILE A 191 32.49 2.32 -8.85
CA ILE A 191 33.75 2.51 -8.14
C ILE A 191 34.94 2.03 -8.98
N GLU A 192 34.83 0.83 -9.57
CA GLU A 192 35.88 0.29 -10.46
C GLU A 192 36.11 1.17 -11.70
N GLU A 193 35.06 1.73 -12.30
CA GLU A 193 35.21 2.66 -13.44
C GLU A 193 35.86 3.99 -13.06
N VAL A 194 35.65 4.48 -11.84
CA VAL A 194 36.28 5.71 -11.33
C VAL A 194 37.75 5.47 -11.02
N GLU A 195 38.10 4.33 -10.42
CA GLU A 195 39.49 3.93 -10.17
C GLU A 195 40.28 3.66 -11.46
N ALA A 196 39.64 3.09 -12.49
CA ALA A 196 40.28 2.83 -13.79
C ALA A 196 40.55 4.11 -14.62
N LYS A 197 39.95 5.25 -14.26
CA LYS A 197 40.12 6.55 -14.92
C LYS A 197 41.05 7.51 -14.16
N ALA A 198 41.53 7.14 -12.99
CA ALA A 198 42.49 7.90 -12.16
C ALA A 198 43.94 7.45 -12.42
#